data_AF-A0A835M489-F1
#
_entry.id   AF-A0A835M489-F1
#
_cell.length_a   1.000
_cell.length_b   1.000
_cell.length_c   1.000
_cell.angle_alpha   90.00
_cell.angle_beta   90.00
_cell.angle_gamma   90.00
#
_symmetry.space_group_name_H-M   'P 1'
#
loop_
_entity.id
_entity.type
_entity.pdbx_description
1 polymer ?
#
loop_
_entity_poly.entity_id
_entity_poly.type
_entity_poly.pdbx_seq_one_letter_code
_entity_poly.pdbx_strand_id
1 'polypeptide(L)'
;MIFCFICEFAFSIYEEIFGSHDLPLSVETLQGLTKMTKKGMKMKLPRYNKSAYGGKGDRADPSTWPEVKGPLTVVLFKGWMIGFKPVPNEVVKAVGPQLEVVNRNLEAYYDAWDKFINAWTVIKIKEPKLRLPMATRHCEHKFVVTLQAEIAMRGRQTRMSDEEAMRQANCFI
;
A
#
# COMPACT_ATOMS: atom_id res chain seq x y z
N MET A 1 9.51 -23.99 4.88
CA MET A 1 9.42 -22.91 3.88
C MET A 1 9.77 -21.60 4.55
N ILE A 2 10.65 -20.80 3.96
CA ILE A 2 11.03 -19.50 4.49
C ILE A 2 10.27 -18.45 3.68
N PHE A 3 9.28 -17.82 4.32
CA PHE A 3 8.46 -16.77 3.74
C PHE A 3 9.01 -15.40 4.13
N CYS A 4 9.06 -14.48 3.16
CA CYS A 4 9.30 -13.07 3.41
C CYS A 4 8.00 -12.29 3.19
N PHE A 5 7.63 -11.43 4.13
CA PHE A 5 6.48 -10.53 3.99
C PHE A 5 6.97 -9.11 3.83
N ILE A 6 6.57 -8.45 2.75
CA ILE A 6 6.84 -7.03 2.54
C ILE A 6 5.56 -6.31 2.11
N CYS A 7 5.33 -5.15 2.71
CA CYS A 7 4.16 -4.32 2.44
C CYS A 7 4.58 -3.12 1.59
N GLU A 8 3.76 -2.67 0.65
CA GLU A 8 4.08 -1.49 -0.18
C GLU A 8 4.40 -0.25 0.66
N PHE A 9 3.74 -0.08 1.81
CA PHE A 9 4.01 1.00 2.75
C PHE A 9 5.47 1.08 3.22
N ALA A 10 6.24 -0.02 3.15
CA ALA A 10 7.67 -0.01 3.46
C ALA A 10 8.46 0.97 2.57
N PHE A 11 7.91 1.32 1.40
CA PHE A 11 8.53 2.19 0.42
C PHE A 11 7.96 3.62 0.45
N SER A 12 7.01 3.93 1.32
CA SER A 12 6.44 5.28 1.40
C SER A 12 7.49 6.32 1.82
N ILE A 13 7.38 7.51 1.23
CA ILE A 13 8.18 8.72 1.50
C ILE A 13 7.34 9.72 2.29
N TYR A 14 6.08 9.92 1.92
CA TYR A 14 5.09 10.80 2.58
C TYR A 14 3.67 10.21 2.47
N GLU A 15 2.63 10.96 2.88
CA GLU A 15 1.21 10.53 2.89
C GLU A 15 0.81 9.61 1.72
N GLU A 16 -0.06 8.65 2.01
CA GLU A 16 -0.26 7.41 1.24
C GLU A 16 -1.04 7.61 -0.07
N ILE A 17 -0.45 8.22 -1.11
CA ILE A 17 -1.05 8.40 -2.45
C ILE A 17 -0.10 7.96 -3.58
N PHE A 18 -0.64 7.77 -4.79
CA PHE A 18 0.17 7.45 -5.96
C PHE A 18 1.20 8.57 -6.24
N GLY A 19 2.48 8.19 -6.23
CA GLY A 19 3.61 9.12 -6.32
C GLY A 19 4.33 9.35 -5.00
N SER A 20 3.84 8.80 -3.88
CA SER A 20 4.48 8.95 -2.56
C SER A 20 5.36 7.76 -2.14
N HIS A 21 5.67 6.82 -3.04
CA HIS A 21 6.60 5.73 -2.78
C HIS A 21 7.96 5.96 -3.46
N ASP A 22 9.02 5.53 -2.78
CA ASP A 22 10.38 5.42 -3.28
C ASP A 22 10.47 4.19 -4.19
N LEU A 23 10.09 4.39 -5.46
CA LEU A 23 10.12 3.33 -6.46
C LEU A 23 11.52 2.74 -6.65
N PRO A 24 12.62 3.53 -6.73
CA PRO A 24 13.97 2.97 -6.78
C PRO A 24 14.28 2.03 -5.61
N LEU A 25 14.01 2.44 -4.37
CA LEU A 25 14.20 1.59 -3.20
C LEU A 25 13.34 0.32 -3.27
N SER A 26 12.11 0.44 -3.76
CA SER A 26 11.21 -0.71 -3.91
C SER A 26 11.74 -1.74 -4.91
N VAL A 27 12.24 -1.28 -6.06
CA VAL A 27 12.79 -2.13 -7.10
C VAL A 27 14.07 -2.80 -6.61
N GLU A 28 14.98 -2.05 -5.97
CA GLU A 28 16.20 -2.61 -5.37
C GLU A 28 15.86 -3.69 -4.34
N THR A 29 14.88 -3.42 -3.48
CA THR A 29 14.45 -4.36 -2.43
C THR A 29 13.88 -5.64 -3.03
N LEU A 30 12.95 -5.53 -3.99
CA LEU A 30 12.33 -6.70 -4.65
C LEU A 30 13.37 -7.49 -5.45
N GLN A 31 14.27 -6.82 -6.17
CA GLN A 31 15.38 -7.49 -6.86
C GLN A 31 16.29 -8.22 -5.88
N GLY A 32 16.66 -7.61 -4.76
CA GLY A 32 17.46 -8.26 -3.72
C GLY A 32 16.78 -9.52 -3.19
N LEU A 33 15.48 -9.43 -2.90
CA LEU A 33 14.67 -10.56 -2.42
C LEU A 33 14.64 -11.73 -3.41
N THR A 34 14.51 -11.48 -4.72
CA THR A 34 14.55 -12.56 -5.74
C THR A 34 15.88 -13.30 -5.80
N LYS A 35 16.96 -12.67 -5.34
CA LYS A 35 18.32 -13.26 -5.36
C LYS A 35 18.64 -14.06 -4.10
N MET A 36 17.79 -14.04 -3.07
CA MET A 36 18.00 -14.72 -1.79
C MET A 36 17.81 -16.24 -1.89
N THR A 37 18.65 -16.91 -2.68
CA THR A 37 18.49 -18.33 -3.07
C THR A 37 19.39 -19.30 -2.29
N LYS A 38 20.31 -18.78 -1.46
CA LYS A 38 21.30 -19.60 -0.73
C LYS A 38 21.19 -19.42 0.78
N LYS A 39 21.53 -20.47 1.53
CA LYS A 39 21.62 -20.44 2.99
C LYS A 39 22.69 -19.45 3.45
N GLY A 40 22.41 -18.70 4.50
CA GLY A 40 23.35 -17.73 5.08
C GLY A 40 23.30 -16.33 4.44
N MET A 41 22.61 -16.17 3.30
CA MET A 41 22.32 -14.84 2.77
C MET A 41 21.40 -14.08 3.73
N LYS A 42 21.64 -12.78 3.86
CA LYS A 42 20.91 -11.87 4.76
C LYS A 42 20.63 -10.57 4.05
N MET A 43 19.47 -10.00 4.29
CA MET A 43 19.07 -8.70 3.76
C MET A 43 18.19 -7.98 4.78
N LYS A 44 18.39 -6.67 4.93
CA LYS A 44 17.49 -5.83 5.71
C LYS A 44 16.33 -5.35 4.84
N LEU A 45 15.13 -5.31 5.40
CA LEU A 45 13.95 -4.83 4.69
C LEU A 45 13.53 -3.45 5.18
N PRO A 46 13.26 -2.51 4.26
CA PRO A 46 12.71 -1.21 4.62
C PRO A 46 11.50 -1.33 5.53
N ARG A 47 11.41 -0.42 6.50
CA ARG A 47 10.26 -0.31 7.39
C ARG A 47 9.80 1.15 7.44
N TYR A 48 8.50 1.33 7.40
CA TYR A 48 7.88 2.64 7.59
C TYR A 48 7.27 2.73 8.98
N ASN A 49 7.52 3.85 9.66
CA ASN A 49 7.00 4.17 10.98
C ASN A 49 5.89 5.21 10.84
N LYS A 50 4.63 4.74 10.83
CA LYS A 50 3.45 5.63 10.70
C LYS A 50 3.33 6.64 11.85
N SER A 51 3.86 6.32 13.03
CA SER A 51 3.76 7.20 14.20
C SER A 51 4.82 8.30 14.23
N ALA A 52 5.80 8.28 13.32
CA ALA A 52 6.85 9.30 13.27
C ALA A 52 6.26 10.70 13.00
N TYR A 53 6.94 11.72 13.51
CA TYR A 53 6.61 13.14 13.30
C TYR A 53 5.15 13.51 13.62
N GLY A 54 4.61 12.95 14.71
CA GLY A 54 3.24 13.22 15.14
C GLY A 54 2.18 12.56 14.27
N GLY A 55 2.47 11.39 13.70
CA GLY A 55 1.54 10.63 12.86
C GLY A 55 1.63 10.93 11.36
N LYS A 56 2.53 11.83 10.93
CA LYS A 56 2.78 12.10 9.51
C LYS A 56 3.48 10.93 8.81
N GLY A 57 4.15 10.09 9.59
CA GLY A 57 4.89 8.95 9.09
C GLY A 57 6.26 9.32 8.53
N ASP A 58 7.21 8.40 8.64
CA ASP A 58 8.49 8.45 7.93
C ASP A 58 9.11 7.05 7.88
N ARG A 59 10.12 6.89 7.03
CA ARG A 59 10.96 5.70 7.00
C ARG A 59 11.66 5.52 8.35
N ALA A 60 11.59 4.30 8.88
CA ALA A 60 12.31 3.94 10.09
C ALA A 60 13.83 3.90 9.81
N ASP A 61 14.62 4.13 10.84
CA ASP A 61 16.08 4.06 10.75
C ASP A 61 16.53 2.66 10.23
N PRO A 62 17.42 2.58 9.21
CA PRO A 62 17.92 1.30 8.67
C PRO A 62 18.57 0.37 9.69
N SER A 63 19.06 0.87 10.83
CA SER A 63 19.54 0.06 11.95
C SER A 63 18.43 -0.81 12.56
N THR A 64 17.19 -0.32 12.54
CA THR A 64 16.00 -0.98 13.11
C THR A 64 15.25 -1.88 12.12
N TRP A 65 15.66 -1.89 10.85
CA TRP A 65 15.03 -2.69 9.82
C TRP A 65 15.15 -4.19 10.12
N PRO A 66 14.05 -4.96 9.96
CA PRO A 66 14.10 -6.40 10.16
C PRO A 66 15.02 -7.07 9.13
N GLU A 67 15.75 -8.10 9.57
CA GLU A 67 16.60 -8.93 8.72
C GLU A 67 15.83 -10.17 8.26
N VAL A 68 15.88 -10.45 6.96
CA VAL A 68 15.43 -11.73 6.37
C VAL A 68 16.62 -12.58 5.96
N LYS A 69 16.45 -13.90 6.06
CA LYS A 69 17.51 -14.89 5.81
C LYS A 69 17.10 -15.83 4.67
N GLY A 70 18.03 -16.10 3.76
CA GLY A 70 17.84 -17.03 2.66
C GLY A 70 18.04 -18.50 3.08
N PRO A 71 17.61 -19.46 2.24
CA PRO A 71 16.95 -19.24 0.95
C PRO A 71 15.45 -18.91 1.11
N LEU A 72 14.95 -17.92 0.37
CA LEU A 72 13.53 -17.60 0.31
C LEU A 72 12.84 -18.48 -0.73
N THR A 73 11.70 -19.05 -0.35
CA THR A 73 10.86 -19.83 -1.28
C THR A 73 9.73 -19.01 -1.85
N VAL A 74 9.19 -18.08 -1.05
CA VAL A 74 8.05 -17.24 -1.43
C VAL A 74 8.23 -15.87 -0.80
N VAL A 75 7.97 -14.83 -1.59
CA VAL A 75 7.87 -13.44 -1.13
C VAL A 75 6.41 -13.01 -1.27
N LEU A 76 5.81 -12.64 -0.14
CA LEU A 76 4.46 -12.09 -0.09
C LEU A 76 4.57 -10.57 -0.11
N PHE A 77 4.39 -10.01 -1.30
CA PHE A 77 4.31 -8.57 -1.51
C PHE A 77 2.83 -8.14 -1.47
N LYS A 78 2.45 -7.35 -0.46
CA LYS A 78 1.06 -6.94 -0.23
C LYS A 78 0.89 -5.43 -0.28
N GLY A 79 -0.28 -4.99 -0.73
CA GLY A 79 -0.65 -3.59 -0.82
C GLY A 79 -2.06 -3.43 -1.37
N TRP A 80 -2.66 -2.27 -1.17
CA TRP A 80 -4.04 -1.99 -1.60
C TRP A 80 -4.10 -1.56 -3.07
N MET A 81 -3.00 -1.02 -3.61
CA MET A 81 -2.92 -0.51 -4.98
C MET A 81 -2.07 -1.35 -5.93
N ILE A 82 -1.40 -2.41 -5.44
CA ILE A 82 -0.56 -3.27 -6.29
C ILE A 82 -1.40 -3.90 -7.41
N GLY A 83 -0.95 -3.75 -8.65
CA GLY A 83 -1.61 -4.28 -9.85
C GLY A 83 -2.61 -3.32 -10.50
N PHE A 84 -2.79 -2.12 -9.94
CA PHE A 84 -3.57 -1.07 -10.60
C PHE A 84 -2.83 -0.63 -11.87
N LYS A 85 -3.61 -0.36 -12.92
CA LYS A 85 -3.10 0.12 -14.21
C LYS A 85 -3.67 1.49 -14.51
N PRO A 86 -2.91 2.37 -15.19
CA PRO A 86 -3.45 3.60 -15.72
C PRO A 86 -4.63 3.31 -16.66
N VAL A 87 -5.63 4.17 -16.64
CA VAL A 87 -6.79 4.12 -17.55
C VAL A 87 -6.76 5.32 -18.51
N PRO A 88 -7.53 5.30 -19.62
CA PRO A 88 -7.57 6.44 -20.55
C PRO A 88 -7.95 7.75 -19.84
N ASN A 89 -7.27 8.85 -20.19
CA ASN A 89 -7.44 10.15 -19.51
C ASN A 89 -8.87 10.69 -19.60
N GLU A 90 -9.62 10.31 -20.63
CA GLU A 90 -11.03 10.68 -20.81
C GLU A 90 -11.89 10.11 -19.67
N VAL A 91 -11.60 8.88 -19.24
CA VAL A 91 -12.28 8.22 -18.11
C VAL A 91 -11.91 8.93 -16.81
N VAL A 92 -10.64 9.28 -16.63
CA VAL A 92 -10.14 9.97 -15.44
C VAL A 92 -10.77 11.36 -15.29
N LYS A 93 -10.76 12.15 -16.36
CA LYS A 93 -11.33 13.50 -16.41
C LYS A 93 -12.83 13.53 -16.10
N ALA A 94 -13.56 12.49 -16.51
CA ALA A 94 -14.98 12.36 -16.21
C ALA A 94 -15.27 12.14 -14.71
N VAL A 95 -14.32 11.59 -13.95
CA VAL A 95 -14.41 11.42 -12.49
C VAL A 95 -13.89 12.67 -11.78
N GLY A 96 -12.74 13.18 -12.18
CA GLY A 96 -12.11 14.35 -11.57
C GLY A 96 -10.79 14.74 -12.25
N PRO A 97 -10.63 15.98 -12.75
CA PRO A 97 -9.41 16.42 -13.41
C PRO A 97 -8.14 16.27 -12.56
N GLN A 98 -8.27 16.39 -11.24
CA GLN A 98 -7.17 16.22 -10.28
C GLN A 98 -6.56 14.81 -10.28
N LEU A 99 -7.31 13.80 -10.73
CA LEU A 99 -6.87 12.41 -10.77
C LEU A 99 -5.94 12.11 -11.94
N GLU A 100 -5.77 13.02 -12.90
CA GLU A 100 -4.84 12.83 -14.02
C GLU A 100 -3.39 12.68 -13.56
N VAL A 101 -2.99 13.40 -12.50
CA VAL A 101 -1.66 13.27 -11.92
C VAL A 101 -1.48 11.88 -11.29
N VAL A 102 -2.50 11.43 -10.55
CA VAL A 102 -2.53 10.09 -9.93
C VAL A 102 -2.45 8.99 -10.99
N ASN A 103 -3.24 9.11 -12.06
CA ASN A 103 -3.28 8.14 -13.16
C ASN A 103 -1.95 8.08 -13.93
N ARG A 104 -1.28 9.22 -14.11
CA ARG A 104 0.06 9.25 -14.71
C ARG A 104 1.10 8.61 -13.81
N ASN A 105 1.04 8.89 -12.50
CA ASN A 105 1.98 8.30 -11.55
C ASN A 105 1.86 6.76 -11.53
N LEU A 106 0.65 6.23 -11.69
CA LEU A 106 0.37 4.79 -11.76
C LEU A 106 1.20 4.04 -12.81
N GLU A 107 1.53 4.65 -13.95
CA GLU A 107 2.39 4.05 -14.98
C GLU A 107 3.73 3.58 -14.39
N ALA A 108 4.36 4.43 -13.58
CA ALA A 108 5.65 4.11 -12.98
C ALA A 108 5.57 2.94 -11.98
N TYR A 109 4.43 2.77 -11.29
CA TYR A 109 4.22 1.64 -10.37
C TYR A 109 4.05 0.33 -11.12
N TYR A 110 3.34 0.36 -12.25
CA TYR A 110 3.17 -0.81 -13.11
C TYR A 110 4.53 -1.32 -13.58
N ASP A 111 5.37 -0.45 -14.13
CA ASP A 111 6.72 -0.79 -14.62
C ASP A 111 7.68 -1.21 -13.49
N ALA A 112 7.50 -0.63 -12.30
CA ALA A 112 8.30 -0.95 -11.13
C ALA A 112 7.99 -2.36 -10.60
N TRP A 113 6.71 -2.71 -10.43
CA TRP A 113 6.29 -3.84 -9.61
C TRP A 113 5.80 -5.07 -10.38
N ASP A 114 5.12 -4.89 -11.52
CA ASP A 114 4.43 -6.00 -12.23
C ASP A 114 5.38 -7.14 -12.59
N LYS A 115 6.61 -6.80 -13.01
CA LYS A 115 7.68 -7.76 -13.37
C LYS A 115 8.13 -8.69 -12.23
N PHE A 116 7.85 -8.35 -10.97
CA PHE A 116 8.19 -9.18 -9.81
C PHE A 116 7.04 -10.09 -9.36
N ILE A 117 5.84 -9.93 -9.92
CA ILE A 117 4.66 -10.68 -9.49
C ILE A 117 4.50 -11.94 -10.34
N ASN A 118 4.64 -13.11 -9.71
CA ASN A 118 4.42 -14.39 -10.38
C ASN A 118 2.97 -14.90 -10.24
N ALA A 119 2.26 -14.49 -9.18
CA ALA A 119 0.89 -14.89 -8.90
C ALA A 119 0.16 -13.82 -8.10
N TRP A 120 -1.14 -13.70 -8.30
CA TRP A 120 -2.00 -12.72 -7.64
C TRP A 120 -3.01 -13.37 -6.71
N THR A 121 -3.17 -12.79 -5.52
CA THR A 121 -4.30 -13.05 -4.63
C THR A 121 -5.05 -11.75 -4.43
N VAL A 122 -6.24 -11.62 -5.03
CA VAL A 122 -7.04 -10.39 -5.00
C VAL A 122 -8.26 -10.59 -4.11
N ILE A 123 -8.36 -9.81 -3.04
CA ILE A 123 -9.53 -9.78 -2.16
C ILE A 123 -10.50 -8.73 -2.70
N LYS A 124 -11.63 -9.16 -3.26
CA LYS A 124 -12.70 -8.28 -3.70
C LYS A 124 -13.84 -8.29 -2.68
N ILE A 125 -14.20 -7.12 -2.19
CA ILE A 125 -15.38 -6.95 -1.33
C ILE A 125 -16.61 -6.90 -2.24
N LYS A 126 -17.62 -7.71 -1.93
CA LYS A 126 -18.89 -7.69 -2.66
C LYS A 126 -19.67 -6.44 -2.28
N GLU A 127 -20.01 -5.60 -3.25
CA GLU A 127 -20.90 -4.46 -3.01
C GLU A 127 -22.27 -4.94 -2.48
N PRO A 128 -22.82 -4.36 -1.40
CA PRO A 128 -24.20 -4.59 -1.03
C PRO A 128 -25.11 -3.84 -1.99
N LYS A 129 -26.30 -4.40 -2.21
CA LYS A 129 -27.30 -3.91 -3.18
C LYS A 129 -28.00 -2.60 -2.77
N LEU A 130 -27.37 -1.76 -1.95
CA LEU A 130 -27.97 -0.50 -1.52
C LEU A 130 -28.04 0.48 -2.70
N ARG A 131 -29.26 0.95 -2.97
CA ARG A 131 -29.63 1.85 -4.07
C ARG A 131 -29.24 3.30 -3.73
N LEU A 132 -27.94 3.54 -3.58
CA LEU A 132 -27.38 4.90 -3.41
C LEU A 132 -26.67 5.35 -4.69
N PRO A 133 -26.37 6.64 -4.90
CA PRO A 133 -25.61 7.11 -6.06
C PRO A 133 -24.23 6.45 -6.14
N MET A 134 -23.72 6.17 -7.35
CA MET A 134 -22.44 5.46 -7.58
C MET A 134 -21.25 6.06 -6.81
N ALA A 135 -21.23 7.38 -6.63
CA ALA A 135 -20.15 8.10 -5.94
C ALA A 135 -20.07 7.85 -4.43
N THR A 136 -21.12 7.34 -3.77
CA THR A 136 -21.11 7.08 -2.31
C THR A 136 -20.94 5.60 -1.95
N ARG A 137 -21.12 4.66 -2.91
CA ARG A 137 -21.14 3.20 -2.63
C ARG A 137 -19.78 2.61 -2.25
N HIS A 138 -18.71 3.04 -2.90
CA HIS A 138 -17.35 2.54 -2.62
C HIS A 138 -16.79 3.10 -1.29
N CYS A 139 -17.19 4.31 -0.92
CA CYS A 139 -16.74 4.99 0.29
C CYS A 139 -17.20 4.27 1.56
N GLU A 140 -18.45 3.78 1.58
CA GLU A 140 -19.06 3.22 2.79
C GLU A 140 -18.36 1.94 3.28
N HIS A 141 -17.95 1.03 2.40
CA HIS A 141 -17.30 -0.23 2.84
C HIS A 141 -15.91 0.02 3.38
N LYS A 142 -15.12 0.82 2.65
CA LYS A 142 -13.78 1.20 3.07
C LYS A 142 -13.84 1.98 4.38
N PHE A 143 -14.84 2.84 4.55
CA PHE A 143 -15.09 3.56 5.79
C PHE A 143 -15.50 2.63 6.93
N VAL A 144 -16.49 1.74 6.73
CA VAL A 144 -16.97 0.83 7.78
C VAL A 144 -15.86 -0.10 8.26
N VAL A 145 -15.08 -0.67 7.35
CA VAL A 145 -13.95 -1.55 7.73
C VAL A 145 -12.85 -0.76 8.43
N THR A 146 -12.52 0.45 7.97
CA THR A 146 -11.55 1.33 8.64
C THR A 146 -12.04 1.72 10.04
N LEU A 147 -13.30 2.12 10.17
CA LEU A 147 -13.91 2.50 11.43
C LEU A 147 -13.95 1.32 12.41
N GLN A 148 -14.32 0.13 11.94
CA GLN A 148 -14.28 -1.09 12.75
C GLN A 148 -12.87 -1.45 13.19
N ALA A 149 -11.86 -1.28 12.34
CA ALA A 149 -10.46 -1.48 12.70
C ALA A 149 -10.01 -0.48 13.77
N GLU A 150 -10.35 0.81 13.62
CA GLU A 150 -10.09 1.85 14.62
C GLU A 150 -10.79 1.55 15.96
N ILE A 151 -12.05 1.10 15.92
CA ILE A 151 -12.81 0.68 17.11
C ILE A 151 -12.17 -0.54 17.78
N ALA A 152 -11.69 -1.52 17.00
CA ALA A 152 -11.06 -2.72 17.53
C ALA A 152 -9.69 -2.45 18.19
N MET A 153 -9.03 -1.35 17.83
CA MET A 153 -7.74 -0.92 18.39
C MET A 153 -7.85 -0.17 19.72
N ARG A 154 -9.06 -0.11 20.33
CA ARG A 154 -9.32 0.54 21.63
C ARG A 154 -8.31 0.13 22.71
N GLY A 155 -7.76 1.14 23.40
CA GLY A 155 -6.90 0.98 24.58
C GLY A 155 -5.39 0.84 24.31
N ARG A 156 -4.91 0.99 23.06
CA ARG A 156 -3.48 0.81 22.73
C ARG A 156 -2.73 2.03 22.15
N GLN A 157 -3.40 3.13 21.74
CA GLN A 157 -2.78 4.41 21.36
C GLN A 157 -3.83 5.49 20.99
N THR A 158 -3.37 6.72 20.67
CA THR A 158 -4.19 7.85 20.15
C THR A 158 -4.86 7.51 18.82
N ARG A 159 -6.18 7.74 18.74
CA ARG A 159 -7.06 7.40 17.62
C ARG A 159 -7.31 8.61 16.72
N MET A 160 -7.56 8.36 15.45
CA MET A 160 -8.23 9.32 14.57
C MET A 160 -9.70 9.47 14.99
N SER A 161 -10.22 10.69 14.97
CA SER A 161 -11.66 10.94 15.07
C SER A 161 -12.41 10.31 13.89
N ASP A 162 -13.72 10.11 14.04
CA ASP A 162 -14.56 9.55 12.96
C ASP A 162 -14.50 10.42 11.69
N GLU A 163 -14.41 11.74 11.84
CA GLU A 163 -14.24 12.70 10.74
C GLU A 163 -12.87 12.55 10.07
N GLU A 164 -11.79 12.39 10.84
CA GLU A 164 -10.45 12.14 10.29
C GLU A 164 -10.39 10.81 9.55
N ALA A 165 -11.05 9.77 10.08
CA ALA A 165 -11.15 8.46 9.42
C ALA A 165 -11.96 8.54 8.11
N MET A 166 -13.05 9.33 8.08
CA MET A 166 -13.79 9.62 6.83
C MET A 166 -12.93 10.37 5.83
N ARG A 167 -12.22 11.42 6.27
CA ARG A 167 -11.36 12.22 5.40
C ARG A 167 -10.25 11.38 4.79
N GLN A 168 -9.60 10.54 5.61
CA GLN A 168 -8.57 9.62 5.14
C GLN A 168 -9.14 8.59 4.17
N ALA A 169 -10.30 7.98 4.46
CA ALA A 169 -10.93 7.02 3.56
C ALA A 169 -11.27 7.66 2.19
N ASN A 170 -11.69 8.92 2.18
CA ASN A 170 -12.01 9.69 0.98
C ASN A 170 -10.78 10.11 0.17
N CYS A 171 -9.58 10.22 0.77
CA CYS A 171 -8.34 10.49 0.03
C CYS A 171 -7.94 9.35 -0.93
N PHE A 172 -8.58 8.18 -0.82
CA PHE A 172 -8.29 7.01 -1.64
C PHE A 172 -9.40 6.66 -2.63
N ILE A 173 -10.22 7.65 -3.00
CA ILE A 173 -11.37 7.56 -3.90
C ILE A 173 -11.21 8.65 -4.95
#